data_AF-A0A7C5R357-F1
#
_entry.id   AF-A0A7C5R357-F1
#
_cell.length_a   1.000
_cell.length_b   1.000
_cell.length_c   1.000
_cell.angle_alpha   90.00
_cell.angle_beta   90.00
_cell.angle_gamma   90.00
#
_symmetry.space_group_name_H-M   'P 1'
#
loop_
_entity.id
_entity.type
_entity.pdbx_description
1 polymer ?
#
loop_
_entity_poly.entity_id
_entity_poly.type
_entity_poly.pdbx_seq_one_letter_code
_entity_poly.pdbx_strand_id
1 'polypeptide(L)' 'MSTQELISAILKLPVSERRWVIEQAIHSLEKDAKQAEIKKAADSLVSEYQENKELTAFTGLDFEKFYETK' A
#
# COMPACT_ATOMS: atom_id res chain seq x y z
N MET A 1 -19.63 11.44 -19.46
CA MET A 1 -18.77 10.65 -20.36
C MET A 1 -19.00 9.19 -20.08
N SER A 2 -19.45 8.44 -21.08
CA SER A 2 -19.49 6.98 -21.00
C SER A 2 -18.10 6.38 -21.29
N THR A 3 -17.83 5.17 -20.81
CA THR A 3 -16.58 4.45 -21.12
C THR A 3 -16.38 4.29 -22.64
N GLN A 4 -17.48 4.12 -23.38
CA GLN A 4 -17.47 4.02 -24.84
C GLN A 4 -17.02 5.33 -25.51
N GLU A 5 -17.50 6.48 -25.01
CA GLU A 5 -17.05 7.79 -25.50
C GLU A 5 -15.56 7.99 -25.26
N LEU A 6 -15.05 7.56 -24.10
CA LEU A 6 -13.64 7.70 -23.74
C LEU A 6 -12.73 6.82 -24.60
N ILE A 7 -13.13 5.58 -24.86
CA ILE A 7 -12.44 4.68 -25.82
C ILE A 7 -12.44 5.31 -27.22
N SER A 8 -13.59 5.83 -27.66
CA SER A 8 -13.70 6.47 -28.97
C SER A 8 -12.79 7.70 -29.10
N ALA A 9 -12.61 8.45 -28.01
CA ALA A 9 -11.71 9.60 -27.96
C ALA A 9 -10.24 9.17 -28.03
N ILE A 10 -9.85 8.14 -27.26
CA ILE A 10 -8.48 7.59 -27.30
C ILE A 10 -8.14 7.09 -28.71
N LEU A 11 -9.06 6.38 -29.38
CA LEU A 11 -8.82 5.85 -30.72
C LEU A 11 -8.56 6.94 -31.77
N LYS A 12 -9.10 8.16 -31.57
CA LYS A 12 -8.86 9.31 -32.45
C LYS A 12 -7.47 9.94 -32.29
N LEU A 13 -6.74 9.60 -31.23
CA LEU A 13 -5.39 10.14 -31.00
C LEU A 13 -4.36 9.52 -31.97
N PRO A 14 -3.24 10.21 -32.23
CA PRO A 14 -2.07 9.64 -32.90
C PRO A 14 -1.56 8.39 -32.19
N VAL A 15 -0.92 7.49 -32.94
CA VAL A 15 -0.44 6.20 -32.43
C VAL A 15 0.49 6.35 -31.21
N SER A 16 1.34 7.37 -31.21
CA SER A 16 2.26 7.71 -30.11
C SER A 16 1.50 8.04 -28.82
N GLU A 17 0.46 8.86 -28.92
CA GLU A 17 -0.37 9.28 -27.79
C GLU A 17 -1.23 8.14 -27.27
N ARG A 18 -1.79 7.32 -28.17
CA ARG A 18 -2.52 6.10 -27.75
C ARG A 18 -1.64 5.15 -26.97
N ARG A 19 -0.41 4.94 -27.43
CA ARG A 19 0.58 4.11 -26.73
C ARG A 19 0.84 4.66 -25.34
N TRP A 20 1.09 5.96 -25.23
CA TRP A 20 1.34 6.62 -23.95
C TRP A 20 0.17 6.46 -22.97
N VAL A 21 -1.08 6.67 -23.43
CA VAL A 21 -2.27 6.50 -22.58
C VAL A 21 -2.40 5.07 -22.07
N ILE A 22 -2.16 4.07 -22.92
CA ILE A 22 -2.21 2.66 -22.53
C ILE A 22 -1.12 2.33 -21.50
N GLU A 23 0.11 2.81 -21.72
CA GLU A 23 1.22 2.61 -20.77
C GLU A 23 0.91 3.22 -19.39
N GLN A 24 0.38 4.45 -19.36
CA GLN A 24 -0.02 5.09 -18.10
C GLN A 24 -1.16 4.34 -17.41
N ALA A 25 -2.13 3.83 -18.18
CA ALA A 25 -3.22 3.03 -17.63
C ALA A 25 -2.70 1.74 -16.99
N ILE A 26 -1.82 1.00 -17.67
CA ILE A 26 -1.19 -0.21 -17.12
C ILE A 26 -0.40 0.14 -15.84
N HIS A 27 0.42 1.19 -15.89
CA HIS A 27 1.21 1.60 -14.73
C HIS A 27 0.35 1.96 -13.52
N SER A 28 -0.81 2.60 -13.74
CA SER A 28 -1.73 2.93 -12.65
C SER A 28 -2.31 1.69 -11.97
N LEU A 29 -2.67 0.66 -12.75
CA LEU A 29 -3.18 -0.61 -12.22
C LEU A 29 -2.12 -1.34 -11.38
N GLU A 30 -0.87 -1.37 -11.85
CA GLU A 30 0.24 -1.97 -11.10
C GLU A 30 0.53 -1.22 -9.80
N LYS A 31 0.49 0.12 -9.84
CA LYS A 31 0.69 0.96 -8.65
C LYS A 31 -0.38 0.71 -7.60
N ASP A 32 -1.64 0.63 -8.01
CA ASP A 32 -2.77 0.38 -7.10
C ASP A 32 -2.68 -1.02 -6.49
N ALA A 33 -2.32 -2.03 -7.28
CA ALA A 33 -2.07 -3.39 -6.79
C ALA A 33 -0.95 -3.43 -5.75
N LYS A 34 0.20 -2.79 -6.05
CA LYS A 34 1.34 -2.72 -5.12
C LYS A 34 0.99 -1.99 -3.82
N GLN A 35 0.22 -0.90 -3.91
CA GLN A 35 -0.23 -0.18 -2.73
C GLN A 35 -1.15 -1.05 -1.86
N ALA A 36 -2.02 -1.85 -2.47
CA ALA A 36 -2.88 -2.78 -1.76
C ALA A 36 -2.09 -3.90 -1.06
N GLU A 37 -1.05 -4.44 -1.71
CA GLU A 37 -0.16 -5.43 -1.10
C GLU A 37 0.60 -4.86 0.10
N ILE A 38 1.18 -3.67 -0.04
CA ILE A 38 1.89 -2.99 1.06
C ILE A 38 0.93 -2.74 2.22
N LYS A 39 -0.29 -2.28 1.94
CA LYS A 39 -1.30 -2.07 2.98
C LYS A 39 -1.62 -3.37 3.71
N LYS A 40 -1.85 -4.47 2.97
CA LYS A 40 -2.13 -5.78 3.57
C LYS A 40 -0.97 -6.26 4.44
N ALA A 41 0.28 -6.07 4.00
CA ALA A 41 1.45 -6.40 4.79
C ALA A 41 1.53 -5.57 6.08
N ALA A 42 1.29 -4.26 5.98
CA ALA A 42 1.26 -3.37 7.15
C ALA A 42 0.15 -3.75 8.14
N ASP A 43 -1.07 -4.01 7.65
CA ASP A 43 -2.19 -4.45 8.49
C ASP A 43 -1.87 -5.78 9.20
N SER A 44 -1.21 -6.72 8.51
CA SER A 44 -0.76 -7.98 9.11
C SER A 44 0.28 -7.77 10.21
N LEU A 45 1.28 -6.89 9.97
CA LEU A 45 2.31 -6.58 10.96
C LEU A 45 1.74 -5.90 12.21
N VAL A 46 0.77 -4.98 12.03
CA VAL A 46 0.09 -4.31 13.14
C VAL A 46 -0.70 -5.31 13.98
N SER A 47 -1.44 -6.21 13.33
CA SER A 47 -2.19 -7.27 14.02
C SER A 47 -1.27 -8.17 14.84
N GLU A 48 -0.14 -8.58 14.25
CA GLU A 48 0.84 -9.44 14.92
C GLU A 48 1.49 -8.74 16.13
N TYR A 49 1.83 -7.45 15.99
CA TYR A 49 2.36 -6.65 17.09
C TYR A 49 1.37 -6.50 18.26
N GLN A 50 0.07 -6.43 17.99
CA GLN A 50 -0.97 -6.31 19.03
C GLN A 50 -1.23 -7.63 19.76
N GLU A 51 -1.20 -8.75 19.05
CA GLU A 51 -1.58 -10.06 19.60
C GLU A 51 -0.38 -10.82 20.19
N ASN A 52 0.80 -10.67 19.61
CA ASN A 52 2.00 -11.39 20.04
C ASN A 52 2.70 -10.65 21.18
N LYS A 53 2.50 -11.14 22.40
CA LYS A 53 3.14 -10.61 23.62
C LYS A 53 4.66 -10.71 23.62
N GLU A 54 5.26 -11.59 22.81
CA GLU A 54 6.72 -11.65 22.68
C GLU A 54 7.27 -10.40 21.98
N LEU A 55 6.53 -9.83 21.03
CA LEU A 55 6.93 -8.62 20.31
C LEU A 55 6.89 -7.36 21.20
N THR A 56 6.17 -7.41 22.31
CA THR A 56 6.05 -6.31 23.29
C THR A 56 6.65 -6.65 24.65
N ALA A 57 7.36 -7.78 24.77
CA ALA A 57 7.87 -8.29 26.03
C ALA A 57 8.76 -7.27 26.76
N PHE A 58 9.57 -6.52 26.01
CA PHE A 58 10.45 -5.50 26.58
C PHE A 58 9.71 -4.19 26.90
N THR A 59 8.65 -3.85 26.17
CA THR A 59 7.82 -2.66 26.45
C THR A 59 7.13 -2.76 27.80
N GLY A 60 6.80 -3.98 28.25
CA GLY A 60 6.25 -4.21 29.59
C GLY A 60 7.24 -3.84 30.72
N LEU A 61 8.54 -4.01 30.47
CA LEU A 61 9.60 -3.73 31.45
C LEU A 61 9.79 -2.23 31.70
N ASP A 62 9.44 -1.38 30.73
CA ASP A 62 9.51 0.09 30.88
C ASP A 62 8.60 0.62 32.01
N PHE A 63 7.55 -0.13 32.34
CA PHE A 63 6.61 0.20 33.42
C PHE A 63 6.97 -0.45 34.76
N GLU A 64 8.00 -1.30 34.79
CA GLU A 64 8.50 -1.85 36.04
C GLU A 64 9.29 -0.78 36.81
N LYS A 65 9.14 -0.76 38.14
CA LYS A 65 9.92 0.15 38.99
C LYS A 65 11.38 -0.28 38.91
N PHE A 66 12.18 0.51 38.20
CA PHE A 66 13.63 0.34 38.12
C PHE A 66 14.22 0.34 39.54
N TYR A 67 14.80 -0.78 39.95
CA TYR A 67 15.52 -0.89 41.22
C TYR A 67 16.91 -0.30 41.01
N GLU A 68 17.02 1.02 41.11
CA GLU A 68 18.32 1.69 41.11
C GLU A 68 18.97 1.44 42.49
N THR A 69 19.92 0.50 42.55
CA THR A 69 20.75 0.28 43.74
C THR A 69 21.58 1.54 44.01
N LYS A 70 21.37 2.15 45.18
CA LYS A 70 22.16 3.28 45.69
C LYS A 70 23.58 2.88 46.05
#